data_AF-A0A956E9B1-F1
#
_entry.id   AF-A0A956E9B1-F1
#
_cell.length_a   1.000
_cell.length_b   1.000
_cell.length_c   1.000
_cell.angle_alpha   90.00
_cell.angle_beta   90.00
_cell.angle_gamma   90.00
#
_symmetry.space_group_name_H-M   'P 1'
#
loop_
_entity.id
_entity.type
_entity.pdbx_description
1 polymer ?
#
loop_
_entity_poly.entity_id
_entity_poly.type
_entity_poly.pdbx_seq_one_letter_code
_entity_poly.pdbx_strand_id
1 'polypeptide(L)'
;GFRVALGGAQARYDVTADLATFSKAVANGLPLSVLTGRREVMQLLEEEVFFFTTFGGEALSLAAAKATLSELERLDVPQVLAERGAWLADEYNRLASAKGLDFTRAMGLPARTLVSFHAERVDPLLAKSFLGQELLRHGVLWSGFHNLSYAHTAEELEHVVKAYDRALDELGKAVAENRLRESILGRPVQPVFRKVGA
;
A
#
# COMPACT_ATOMS: atom_id res chain seq x y z
N GLY A 1 -6.64 -9.10 4.66
CA GLY A 1 -6.17 -10.50 4.61
C GLY A 1 -5.37 -10.70 3.34
N PHE A 2 -4.77 -11.89 3.18
CA PHE A 2 -4.28 -12.39 1.89
C PHE A 2 -3.15 -11.58 1.23
N ARG A 3 -2.39 -10.82 2.02
CA ARG A 3 -1.30 -9.96 1.51
C ARG A 3 -0.05 -10.02 2.36
N VAL A 4 -0.21 -9.94 3.68
CA VAL A 4 0.88 -10.08 4.65
C VAL A 4 1.11 -11.53 5.08
N ALA A 5 0.09 -12.37 4.88
CA ALA A 5 0.03 -13.81 5.04
C ALA A 5 -1.31 -14.27 4.43
N LEU A 6 -1.44 -15.56 4.10
CA LEU A 6 -2.72 -16.14 3.63
C LEU A 6 -3.80 -15.95 4.69
N GLY A 7 -3.53 -16.35 5.94
CA GLY A 7 -4.40 -16.10 7.09
C GLY A 7 -4.47 -14.65 7.55
N GLY A 8 -3.93 -13.67 6.81
CA GLY A 8 -3.95 -12.27 7.17
C GLY A 8 -3.11 -11.90 8.40
N ALA A 9 -3.43 -10.76 9.03
CA ALA A 9 -2.66 -10.25 10.16
C ALA A 9 -2.74 -11.19 11.39
N GLN A 10 -3.87 -11.84 11.61
CA GLN A 10 -4.08 -12.81 12.69
C GLN A 10 -3.04 -13.95 12.63
N ALA A 11 -2.81 -14.54 11.45
CA ALA A 11 -1.79 -15.58 11.27
C ALA A 11 -0.36 -15.04 11.40
N ARG A 12 -0.12 -13.80 10.96
CA ARG A 12 1.20 -13.16 11.06
C ARG A 12 1.60 -12.84 12.50
N TYR A 13 0.65 -12.40 13.32
CA TYR A 13 0.90 -11.93 14.67
C TYR A 13 0.50 -12.93 15.76
N ASP A 14 0.11 -14.14 15.37
CA ASP A 14 -0.36 -15.18 16.28
C ASP A 14 -1.50 -14.71 17.21
N VAL A 15 -2.49 -14.04 16.61
CA VAL A 15 -3.70 -13.56 17.30
C VAL A 15 -4.89 -14.30 16.75
N THR A 16 -5.80 -14.75 17.60
CA THR A 16 -7.10 -15.26 17.17
C THR A 16 -8.17 -14.21 17.44
N ALA A 17 -8.70 -13.59 16.39
CA ALA A 17 -9.73 -12.57 16.53
C ALA A 17 -11.12 -13.21 16.76
N ASP A 18 -11.91 -12.61 17.64
CA ASP A 18 -13.32 -13.00 17.85
C ASP A 18 -14.15 -12.83 16.57
N LEU A 19 -13.87 -11.73 15.87
CA LEU A 19 -14.45 -11.33 14.59
C LEU A 19 -13.34 -10.76 13.71
N ALA A 20 -13.37 -11.11 12.42
CA ALA A 20 -12.48 -10.59 11.41
C ALA A 20 -13.27 -10.16 10.18
N THR A 21 -12.85 -9.06 9.57
CA THR A 21 -13.39 -8.58 8.30
C THR A 21 -12.33 -8.61 7.21
N PHE A 22 -12.71 -9.12 6.04
CA PHE A 22 -11.85 -9.18 4.87
C PHE A 22 -12.55 -8.57 3.66
N SER A 23 -11.75 -7.99 2.76
CA SER A 23 -12.19 -7.43 1.48
C SER A 23 -10.94 -7.24 0.60
N LYS A 24 -10.99 -6.39 -0.41
CA LYS A 24 -9.89 -6.04 -1.32
C LYS A 24 -9.33 -7.27 -2.04
N ALA A 25 -8.18 -7.78 -1.58
CA ALA A 25 -7.45 -8.87 -2.23
C ALA A 25 -8.23 -10.18 -2.31
N VAL A 26 -9.28 -10.36 -1.49
CA VAL A 26 -10.08 -11.60 -1.44
C VAL A 26 -10.72 -11.98 -2.77
N ALA A 27 -11.03 -11.01 -3.65
CA ALA A 27 -11.73 -11.24 -4.91
C ALA A 27 -11.09 -10.53 -6.12
N ASN A 28 -9.79 -10.22 -6.05
CA ASN A 28 -9.00 -9.61 -7.13
C ASN A 28 -9.71 -8.45 -7.88
N GLY A 29 -10.34 -7.54 -7.14
CA GLY A 29 -11.01 -6.36 -7.68
C GLY A 29 -12.53 -6.46 -7.83
N LEU A 30 -13.13 -7.65 -7.66
CA LEU A 30 -14.58 -7.79 -7.61
C LEU A 30 -15.17 -7.41 -6.25
N PRO A 31 -16.42 -6.92 -6.21
CA PRO A 31 -17.05 -6.44 -4.98
C PRO A 31 -17.34 -7.60 -4.03
N LEU A 32 -16.45 -7.83 -3.07
CA LEU A 32 -16.66 -8.79 -1.99
C LEU A 32 -16.14 -8.27 -0.66
N SER A 33 -16.95 -8.49 0.38
CA SER A 33 -16.59 -8.32 1.78
C SER A 33 -16.98 -9.58 2.54
N VAL A 34 -16.17 -9.96 3.51
CA VAL A 34 -16.33 -11.17 4.32
C VAL A 34 -16.33 -10.75 5.78
N LEU A 35 -17.35 -11.16 6.52
CA LEU A 35 -17.36 -11.17 7.98
C LEU A 35 -17.21 -12.62 8.42
N THR A 36 -16.27 -12.89 9.32
CA THR A 36 -16.04 -14.23 9.88
C THR A 36 -15.62 -14.10 11.34
N GLY A 37 -15.59 -15.20 12.08
CA GLY A 37 -15.23 -15.19 13.48
C GLY A 37 -15.59 -16.49 14.18
N ARG A 38 -15.66 -16.42 15.50
CA ARG A 38 -16.06 -17.56 16.34
C ARG A 38 -17.45 -18.06 15.97
N ARG A 39 -17.62 -19.38 16.00
CA ARG A 39 -18.86 -20.06 15.59
C ARG A 39 -20.05 -19.51 16.36
N GLU A 40 -19.94 -19.44 17.68
CA GLU A 40 -20.99 -18.96 18.58
C GLU A 40 -21.41 -17.51 18.29
N VAL A 41 -20.52 -16.69 17.74
CA VAL A 41 -20.85 -15.31 17.34
C VAL A 41 -21.51 -15.28 15.97
N MET A 42 -21.03 -16.10 15.01
CA MET A 42 -21.62 -16.16 13.66
C MET A 42 -23.01 -16.76 13.65
N GLN A 43 -23.32 -17.69 14.57
CA GLN A 43 -24.66 -18.28 14.71
C GLN A 43 -25.74 -17.25 15.10
N LEU A 44 -25.36 -16.14 15.74
CA LEU A 44 -26.31 -15.06 16.05
C LEU A 44 -26.91 -14.44 14.78
N LEU A 45 -26.22 -14.51 13.64
CA LEU A 45 -26.74 -14.02 12.35
C LEU A 45 -27.88 -14.88 11.78
N GLU A 46 -28.08 -16.10 12.31
CA GLU A 46 -29.15 -16.99 11.86
C GLU A 46 -30.50 -16.66 12.53
N GLU A 47 -30.48 -16.29 13.82
CA GLU A 47 -31.71 -16.16 14.62
C GLU A 47 -31.87 -14.82 15.35
N GLU A 48 -30.78 -14.21 15.83
CA GLU A 48 -30.85 -13.05 16.75
C GLU A 48 -30.56 -11.70 16.08
N VAL A 49 -29.72 -11.70 15.04
CA VAL A 49 -29.25 -10.50 14.35
C VAL A 49 -29.76 -10.49 12.92
N PHE A 50 -30.59 -9.51 12.60
CA PHE A 50 -31.05 -9.32 11.23
C PHE A 50 -29.88 -8.97 10.30
N PHE A 51 -29.63 -9.83 9.32
CA PHE A 51 -28.63 -9.65 8.28
C PHE A 51 -29.23 -9.96 6.92
N PHE A 52 -29.12 -9.01 5.98
CA PHE A 52 -29.58 -9.19 4.60
C PHE A 52 -28.55 -8.64 3.63
N THR A 53 -28.58 -9.15 2.41
CA THR A 53 -27.60 -8.79 1.37
C THR A 53 -28.30 -8.65 0.02
N THR A 54 -28.19 -7.48 -0.61
CA THR A 54 -28.77 -7.26 -1.95
C THR A 54 -28.06 -8.10 -3.02
N PHE A 55 -26.75 -8.27 -2.87
CA PHE A 55 -25.89 -9.06 -3.77
C PHE A 55 -25.33 -10.32 -3.08
N GLY A 56 -25.97 -10.79 -2.00
CA GLY A 56 -25.53 -12.03 -1.36
C GLY A 56 -25.69 -13.21 -2.30
N GLY A 57 -24.64 -14.01 -2.40
CA GLY A 57 -24.64 -15.14 -3.32
C GLY A 57 -24.41 -14.77 -4.79
N GLU A 58 -24.04 -13.53 -5.09
CA GLU A 58 -23.58 -13.14 -6.43
C GLU A 58 -22.38 -14.01 -6.83
N ALA A 59 -22.57 -14.81 -7.88
CA ALA A 59 -21.68 -15.93 -8.19
C ALA A 59 -20.35 -15.49 -8.79
N LEU A 60 -20.28 -14.35 -9.48
CA LEU A 60 -19.07 -13.84 -10.12
C LEU A 60 -18.00 -13.48 -9.09
N SER A 61 -18.36 -12.74 -8.04
CA SER A 61 -17.45 -12.34 -6.97
C SER A 61 -17.00 -13.54 -6.13
N LEU A 62 -17.89 -14.51 -5.92
CA LEU A 62 -17.54 -15.78 -5.25
C LEU A 62 -16.63 -16.65 -6.11
N ALA A 63 -16.86 -16.73 -7.42
CA ALA A 63 -15.99 -17.45 -8.35
C ALA A 63 -14.61 -16.80 -8.44
N ALA A 64 -14.56 -15.47 -8.55
CA ALA A 64 -13.32 -14.70 -8.51
C ALA A 64 -12.57 -14.91 -7.21
N ALA A 65 -13.26 -14.93 -6.06
CA ALA A 65 -12.63 -15.19 -4.78
C ALA A 65 -12.04 -16.59 -4.68
N LYS A 66 -12.79 -17.62 -5.11
CA LYS A 66 -12.28 -18.99 -5.14
C LYS A 66 -11.00 -19.10 -6.00
N ALA A 67 -11.02 -18.54 -7.20
CA ALA A 67 -9.86 -18.54 -8.10
C ALA A 67 -8.68 -17.76 -7.50
N THR A 68 -8.95 -16.57 -6.97
CA THR A 68 -7.93 -15.69 -6.37
C THR A 68 -7.26 -16.35 -5.17
N LEU A 69 -8.04 -16.90 -4.23
CA LEU A 69 -7.49 -17.55 -3.04
C LEU A 69 -6.64 -18.78 -3.40
N SER A 70 -7.08 -19.57 -4.38
CA SER A 70 -6.32 -20.72 -4.88
C SER A 70 -4.98 -20.29 -5.48
N GLU A 71 -4.96 -19.22 -6.29
CA GLU A 71 -3.73 -18.70 -6.89
C GLU A 71 -2.80 -18.03 -5.87
N LEU A 72 -3.36 -17.31 -4.90
CA LEU A 72 -2.58 -16.69 -3.81
C LEU A 72 -1.82 -17.73 -2.99
N GLU A 73 -2.46 -18.86 -2.72
CA GLU A 73 -1.84 -20.01 -2.04
C GLU A 73 -0.82 -20.71 -2.93
N ARG A 74 -1.22 -21.08 -4.16
CA ARG A 74 -0.37 -21.81 -5.11
C ARG A 74 0.93 -21.09 -5.45
N LEU A 75 0.88 -19.76 -5.56
CA LEU A 75 2.01 -18.92 -5.96
C LEU A 75 2.75 -18.30 -4.77
N ASP A 76 2.32 -18.60 -3.54
CA ASP A 76 2.81 -17.96 -2.30
C ASP A 76 2.97 -16.43 -2.44
N VAL A 77 1.90 -15.80 -2.93
CA VAL A 77 1.92 -14.37 -3.23
C VAL A 77 2.32 -13.50 -2.03
N PRO A 78 1.85 -13.77 -0.79
CA PRO A 78 2.30 -12.99 0.37
C PRO A 78 3.82 -12.96 0.55
N GLN A 79 4.50 -14.10 0.36
CA GLN A 79 5.95 -14.18 0.48
C GLN A 79 6.64 -13.40 -0.65
N VAL A 80 6.20 -13.59 -1.89
CA VAL A 80 6.74 -12.85 -3.05
C VAL A 80 6.60 -11.34 -2.89
N LEU A 81 5.46 -10.87 -2.37
CA LEU A 81 5.24 -9.46 -2.08
C LEU A 81 6.12 -8.94 -0.94
N ALA A 82 6.39 -9.78 0.06
CA ALA A 82 7.28 -9.42 1.17
C ALA A 82 8.73 -9.26 0.69
N GLU A 83 9.24 -10.19 -0.12
CA GLU A 83 10.60 -10.14 -0.65
C GLU A 83 10.80 -8.93 -1.57
N ARG A 84 9.94 -8.77 -2.57
CA ARG A 84 10.03 -7.65 -3.52
C ARG A 84 9.83 -6.30 -2.83
N GLY A 85 8.93 -6.23 -1.86
CA GLY A 85 8.63 -5.01 -1.14
C GLY A 85 9.72 -4.62 -0.14
N ALA A 86 10.39 -5.59 0.50
CA ALA A 86 11.59 -5.35 1.29
C ALA A 86 12.72 -4.82 0.40
N TRP A 87 13.01 -5.52 -0.70
CA TRP A 87 14.04 -5.12 -1.65
C TRP A 87 13.83 -3.68 -2.16
N LEU A 88 12.61 -3.32 -2.59
CA LEU A 88 12.31 -1.97 -3.07
C LEU A 88 12.49 -0.90 -1.99
N ALA A 89 12.13 -1.21 -0.74
CA ALA A 89 12.31 -0.30 0.37
C ALA A 89 13.80 -0.11 0.72
N ASP A 90 14.58 -1.18 0.68
CA ASP A 90 16.03 -1.15 0.91
C ASP A 90 16.74 -0.36 -0.19
N GLU A 91 16.38 -0.54 -1.46
CA GLU A 91 16.92 0.26 -2.56
C GLU A 91 16.57 1.75 -2.43
N TYR A 92 15.32 2.08 -2.08
CA TYR A 92 14.93 3.46 -1.81
C TYR A 92 15.79 4.06 -0.68
N ASN A 93 15.95 3.34 0.42
CA ASN A 93 16.71 3.80 1.59
C ASN A 93 18.21 3.93 1.28
N ARG A 94 18.76 3.01 0.49
CA ARG A 94 20.14 3.07 0.00
C ARG A 94 20.37 4.32 -0.85
N LEU A 95 19.47 4.62 -1.79
CA LEU A 95 19.54 5.82 -2.62
C LEU A 95 19.43 7.11 -1.81
N ALA A 96 18.46 7.20 -0.89
CA ALA A 96 18.30 8.35 -0.02
C ALA A 96 19.55 8.59 0.83
N SER A 97 20.11 7.53 1.43
CA SER A 97 21.33 7.60 2.22
C SER A 97 22.55 8.02 1.39
N ALA A 98 22.74 7.45 0.20
CA ALA A 98 23.85 7.79 -0.69
C ALA A 98 23.84 9.25 -1.14
N LYS A 99 22.65 9.87 -1.19
CA LYS A 99 22.44 11.29 -1.55
C LYS A 99 22.39 12.22 -0.32
N GLY A 100 22.61 11.70 0.89
CA GLY A 100 22.56 12.49 2.13
C GLY A 100 21.16 12.99 2.51
N LEU A 101 20.10 12.35 2.00
CA LEU A 101 18.71 12.73 2.25
C LEU A 101 18.17 12.05 3.51
N ASP A 102 18.70 12.45 4.66
CA ASP A 102 18.33 11.94 5.98
C ASP A 102 16.89 12.27 6.42
N PHE A 103 16.21 13.14 5.66
CA PHE A 103 14.83 13.53 5.90
C PHE A 103 13.80 12.61 5.22
N THR A 104 14.19 11.55 4.51
CA THR A 104 13.23 10.63 3.89
C THR A 104 13.61 9.16 4.00
N ARG A 105 12.61 8.28 4.10
CA ARG A 105 12.80 6.83 4.24
C ARG A 105 11.57 6.04 3.79
N ALA A 106 11.77 4.88 3.19
CA ALA A 106 10.76 3.84 3.01
C ALA A 106 10.67 2.97 4.27
N MET A 107 9.47 2.83 4.83
CA MET A 107 9.20 2.10 6.07
C MET A 107 7.85 1.37 6.05
N GLY A 108 7.57 0.56 7.07
CA GLY A 108 6.34 -0.22 7.19
C GLY A 108 6.55 -1.71 6.94
N LEU A 109 5.46 -2.45 6.71
CA LEU A 109 5.55 -3.87 6.42
C LEU A 109 6.10 -4.08 5.00
N PRO A 110 6.97 -5.08 4.76
CA PRO A 110 7.54 -5.33 3.44
C PRO A 110 6.50 -5.41 2.33
N ALA A 111 5.41 -6.15 2.54
CA ALA A 111 4.34 -6.25 1.55
C ALA A 111 3.67 -4.89 1.23
N ARG A 112 3.72 -3.89 2.13
CA ARG A 112 3.14 -2.55 1.97
C ARG A 112 3.97 -1.48 2.69
N THR A 113 4.97 -0.95 2.00
CA THR A 113 5.83 0.12 2.53
C THR A 113 5.29 1.50 2.15
N LEU A 114 5.62 2.51 2.96
CA LEU A 114 5.31 3.93 2.75
C LEU A 114 6.60 4.73 2.73
N VAL A 115 6.64 5.80 1.95
CA VAL A 115 7.73 6.78 2.05
C VAL A 115 7.30 7.88 3.02
N SER A 116 8.11 8.05 4.07
CA SER A 116 7.96 9.08 5.08
C SER A 116 8.94 10.22 4.86
N PHE A 117 8.57 11.42 5.32
CA PHE A 117 9.44 12.60 5.36
C PHE A 117 9.48 13.18 6.78
N HIS A 118 10.64 13.62 7.24
CA HIS A 118 10.83 14.25 8.54
C HIS A 118 10.41 15.73 8.50
N ALA A 119 9.33 16.06 9.21
CA ALA A 119 8.67 17.37 9.17
C ALA A 119 9.56 18.54 9.65
N GLU A 120 10.56 18.28 10.49
CA GLU A 120 11.54 19.28 10.93
C GLU A 120 12.49 19.73 9.82
N ARG A 121 12.62 18.93 8.75
CA ARG A 121 13.56 19.15 7.66
C ARG A 121 12.89 19.56 6.36
N VAL A 122 11.67 19.07 6.12
CA VAL A 122 10.89 19.39 4.92
C VAL A 122 9.41 19.25 5.21
N ASP A 123 8.56 20.09 4.60
CA ASP A 123 7.12 19.88 4.61
C ASP A 123 6.79 18.52 3.95
N PRO A 124 6.22 17.54 4.68
CA PRO A 124 6.00 16.20 4.14
C PRO A 124 5.00 16.15 2.98
N LEU A 125 4.02 17.06 2.93
CA LEU A 125 3.03 17.12 1.86
C LEU A 125 3.64 17.75 0.60
N LEU A 126 4.47 18.78 0.75
CA LEU A 126 5.22 19.32 -0.40
C LEU A 126 6.23 18.31 -0.93
N ALA A 127 7.00 17.65 -0.07
CA ALA A 127 7.97 16.63 -0.46
C ALA A 127 7.28 15.45 -1.17
N LYS A 128 6.16 14.97 -0.62
CA LYS A 128 5.34 13.92 -1.26
C LYS A 128 4.80 14.36 -2.62
N SER A 129 4.32 15.61 -2.73
CA SER A 129 3.80 16.15 -3.99
C SER A 129 4.89 16.22 -5.06
N PHE A 130 6.04 16.77 -4.69
CA PHE A 130 7.18 16.93 -5.58
C PHE A 130 7.74 15.59 -6.02
N LEU A 131 7.98 14.67 -5.08
CA LEU A 131 8.48 13.32 -5.41
C LEU A 131 7.49 12.57 -6.31
N GLY A 132 6.18 12.67 -6.04
CA GLY A 132 5.17 12.06 -6.91
C GLY A 132 5.14 12.64 -8.33
N GLN A 133 5.33 13.95 -8.47
CA GLN A 133 5.48 14.59 -9.78
C GLN A 133 6.71 14.08 -10.53
N GLU A 134 7.87 14.03 -9.89
CA GLU A 134 9.11 13.59 -10.56
C GLU A 134 9.04 12.11 -10.94
N LEU A 135 8.45 11.26 -10.10
CA LEU A 135 8.18 9.87 -10.46
C LEU A 135 7.24 9.75 -11.65
N LEU A 136 6.18 10.58 -11.71
CA LEU A 136 5.26 10.58 -12.84
C LEU A 136 5.96 10.99 -14.14
N ARG A 137 6.89 11.96 -14.11
CA ARG A 137 7.72 12.33 -15.28
C ARG A 137 8.59 11.18 -15.78
N HIS A 138 8.92 10.24 -14.90
CA HIS A 138 9.65 9.03 -15.22
C HIS A 138 8.76 7.81 -15.46
N GLY A 139 7.45 7.99 -15.61
CA GLY A 139 6.50 6.92 -15.94
C GLY A 139 6.00 6.10 -14.75
N VAL A 140 6.26 6.53 -13.52
CA VAL A 140 5.88 5.82 -12.30
C VAL A 140 4.73 6.55 -11.60
N LEU A 141 3.53 5.95 -11.64
CA LEU A 141 2.39 6.44 -10.86
C LEU A 141 2.53 6.04 -9.39
N TRP A 142 2.64 7.03 -8.50
CA TRP A 142 2.92 6.80 -7.09
C TRP A 142 2.08 7.66 -6.17
N SER A 143 1.64 7.10 -5.03
CA SER A 143 0.71 7.76 -4.09
C SER A 143 1.27 7.91 -2.66
N GLY A 144 2.59 7.83 -2.49
CA GLY A 144 3.25 7.89 -1.18
C GLY A 144 3.56 6.53 -0.55
N PHE A 145 3.16 5.44 -1.18
CA PHE A 145 3.34 4.08 -0.68
C PHE A 145 3.46 3.09 -1.85
N HIS A 146 4.05 1.93 -1.58
CA HIS A 146 4.18 0.83 -2.51
C HIS A 146 3.08 -0.21 -2.26
N ASN A 147 2.22 -0.40 -3.25
CA ASN A 147 1.23 -1.47 -3.28
C ASN A 147 1.55 -2.43 -4.44
N LEU A 148 2.60 -3.23 -4.27
CA LEU A 148 3.01 -4.19 -5.29
C LEU A 148 1.91 -5.22 -5.60
N SER A 149 1.63 -5.44 -6.88
CA SER A 149 0.95 -6.63 -7.40
C SER A 149 1.95 -7.76 -7.63
N TYR A 150 1.49 -9.01 -7.54
CA TYR A 150 2.25 -10.19 -7.96
C TYR A 150 2.74 -10.09 -9.41
N ALA A 151 1.99 -9.40 -10.26
CA ALA A 151 2.30 -9.19 -11.66
C ALA A 151 3.56 -8.34 -11.91
N HIS A 152 4.02 -7.54 -10.93
CA HIS A 152 5.21 -6.73 -11.13
C HIS A 152 6.45 -7.60 -11.34
N THR A 153 7.19 -7.30 -12.39
CA THR A 153 8.43 -7.98 -12.76
C THR A 153 9.65 -7.32 -12.11
N ALA A 154 10.79 -8.01 -12.13
CA ALA A 154 12.05 -7.42 -11.67
C ALA A 154 12.44 -6.18 -12.50
N GLU A 155 12.20 -6.21 -13.81
CA GLU A 155 12.48 -5.09 -14.71
C GLU A 155 11.67 -3.83 -14.35
N GLU A 156 10.38 -3.99 -14.04
CA GLU A 156 9.54 -2.88 -13.57
C GLU A 156 9.99 -2.34 -12.21
N LEU A 157 10.42 -3.22 -11.31
CA LEU A 157 10.96 -2.80 -10.02
C LEU A 157 12.29 -2.04 -10.17
N GLU A 158 13.18 -2.48 -11.06
CA GLU A 158 14.41 -1.76 -11.42
C GLU A 158 14.11 -0.41 -12.08
N HIS A 159 13.08 -0.34 -12.94
CA HIS A 159 12.63 0.91 -13.53
C HIS A 159 12.17 1.90 -12.44
N VAL A 160 11.42 1.44 -11.44
CA VAL A 160 11.03 2.26 -10.28
C VAL A 160 12.25 2.75 -9.49
N VAL A 161 13.26 1.90 -9.25
CA VAL A 161 14.50 2.31 -8.56
C VAL A 161 15.25 3.38 -9.36
N LYS A 162 15.37 3.24 -10.69
CA LYS A 162 15.97 4.26 -11.57
C LYS A 162 15.19 5.57 -11.56
N ALA A 163 13.86 5.51 -11.49
CA ALA A 163 13.01 6.69 -11.35
C ALA A 163 13.21 7.37 -9.98
N TYR A 164 13.30 6.60 -8.90
CA TYR A 164 13.63 7.11 -7.57
C TYR A 164 14.99 7.79 -7.53
N ASP A 165 16.01 7.20 -8.14
CA ASP A 165 17.36 7.78 -8.17
C ASP A 165 17.35 9.21 -8.73
N ARG A 166 16.72 9.40 -9.91
CA ARG A 166 16.56 10.71 -10.54
C ARG A 166 15.69 11.66 -9.73
N ALA A 167 14.55 11.17 -9.23
CA ALA A 167 13.60 11.99 -8.49
C ALA A 167 14.15 12.46 -7.14
N LEU A 168 14.98 11.64 -6.49
CA LEU A 168 15.66 11.99 -5.24
C LEU A 168 16.76 13.04 -5.46
N ASP A 169 17.47 13.02 -6.60
CA ASP A 169 18.39 14.11 -6.95
C ASP A 169 17.67 15.46 -7.05
N GLU A 170 16.54 15.49 -7.76
CA GLU A 170 15.75 16.71 -7.92
C GLU A 170 15.11 17.16 -6.60
N LEU A 171 14.64 16.21 -5.77
CA LEU A 171 14.11 16.53 -4.44
C LEU A 171 15.20 17.14 -3.54
N GLY A 172 16.41 16.56 -3.54
CA GLY A 172 17.55 17.07 -2.78
C GLY A 172 17.90 18.51 -3.17
N LYS A 173 18.00 18.80 -4.48
CA LYS A 173 18.25 20.16 -5.00
C LYS A 173 17.15 21.13 -4.59
N ALA A 174 15.88 20.77 -4.81
CA ALA A 174 14.74 21.64 -4.51
C ALA A 174 14.64 21.98 -3.01
N VAL A 175 14.98 21.03 -2.13
CA VAL A 175 15.03 21.26 -0.67
C VAL A 175 16.24 22.14 -0.31
N ALA A 176 17.43 21.84 -0.80
CA ALA A 176 18.65 22.59 -0.49
C ALA A 176 18.58 24.06 -0.93
N GLU A 177 17.92 24.32 -2.07
CA GLU A 177 17.75 25.67 -2.61
C GLU A 177 16.51 26.38 -2.08
N ASN A 178 15.74 25.74 -1.19
CA ASN A 178 14.48 26.24 -0.63
C ASN A 178 13.45 26.62 -1.72
N ARG A 179 13.34 25.80 -2.78
CA ARG A 179 12.47 26.02 -3.96
C ARG A 179 11.37 24.96 -4.12
N LEU A 180 11.15 24.15 -3.09
CA LEU A 180 10.28 22.98 -3.19
C LEU A 180 8.83 23.36 -3.55
N ARG A 181 8.30 24.43 -2.94
CA ARG A 181 6.92 24.85 -3.19
C ARG A 181 6.74 25.38 -4.62
N GLU A 182 7.69 26.18 -5.09
CA GLU A 182 7.69 26.81 -6.42
C GLU A 182 7.88 25.79 -7.53
N SER A 183 8.58 24.68 -7.23
CA SER A 183 8.91 23.64 -8.21
C SER A 183 7.79 22.58 -8.37
N ILE A 184 6.71 22.67 -7.58
CA ILE A 184 5.53 21.82 -7.71
C ILE A 184 4.58 22.40 -8.77
N LEU A 185 4.28 21.60 -9.79
CA LEU A 185 3.28 21.90 -10.79
C LEU A 185 1.89 21.61 -10.23
N GLY A 186 1.11 22.66 -10.04
CA GLY A 186 -0.29 22.55 -9.60
C GLY A 186 -0.47 22.54 -8.08
N ARG A 187 -1.51 21.85 -7.62
CA ARG A 187 -1.92 21.85 -6.21
C ARG A 187 -1.23 20.71 -5.47
N PRO A 188 -0.49 20.98 -4.37
CA PRO A 188 0.06 19.93 -3.53
C PRO A 188 -1.01 18.99 -2.99
N VAL A 189 -0.60 17.76 -2.69
CA VAL A 189 -1.43 16.82 -1.95
C VAL A 189 -1.81 17.41 -0.59
N GLN A 190 -3.02 17.11 -0.16
CA GLN A 190 -3.58 17.59 1.10
C GLN A 190 -3.94 16.39 1.98
N PRO A 191 -4.07 16.58 3.31
CA PRO A 191 -4.54 15.53 4.20
C PRO A 191 -5.88 14.94 3.71
N VAL A 192 -6.04 13.63 3.87
CA VAL A 192 -7.29 12.94 3.51
C VAL A 192 -8.40 13.37 4.46
N PHE A 193 -8.13 13.34 5.76
CA PHE A 193 -9.03 13.87 6.78
C PHE A 193 -8.78 15.36 6.94
N ARG A 194 -9.84 16.15 6.75
CA ARG A 194 -9.80 17.60 6.88
C ARG A 194 -10.91 18.04 7.81
N LYS A 195 -10.64 19.07 8.59
CA LYS A 195 -11.70 19.77 9.32
C LYS A 195 -12.56 20.49 8.27
N VAL A 196 -13.79 20.05 8.06
CA VAL A 196 -14.73 20.63 7.09
C VAL A 196 -15.61 21.73 7.69
N GLY A 197 -15.29 22.19 8.91
CA GLY A 197 -15.99 23.27 9.61
C GLY A 197 -15.17 23.83 10.79
N ALA A 198 -15.53 25.02 11.27
CA ALA A 198 -14.97 25.64 12.46
C ALA A 198 -15.39 24.89 13.74
#